data_AF-A0A8J4P8G9-F1
#
_entry.id   AF-A0A8J4P8G9-F1
#
_cell.length_a   1.000
_cell.length_b   1.000
_cell.length_c   1.000
_cell.angle_alpha   90.00
_cell.angle_beta   90.00
_cell.angle_gamma   90.00
#
_symmetry.space_group_name_H-M   'P 1'
#
loop_
_entity.id
_entity.type
_entity.pdbx_description
1 polymer ?
#
loop_
_entity_poly.entity_id
_entity_poly.type
_entity_poly.pdbx_seq_one_letter_code
_entity_poly.pdbx_strand_id
1 'polypeptide(L)'
;PPPSHVLQRGLSPTSHLDGDGAAAPMETGPQTGTPPCSPSSQQPAVKDDFQFVLCERCRQESPNLKLLTCLHTLCLGCLSENKPIGQCPICRTAIPQASGIPNMENLLFTNLQTRLNIYKKLSNSSGLSCSRCRSETAAVWCSECEEFLCTKCFEDHQWFFKKRSHEARRVEELRAESAHQFLEDTRKSYNLFCSSPGHANQGHISSIYCRKCEKPLCCSCALLDSQHAPFCDIHSETQRRQEELGIMSQELKQKRSSFEATYVALQDEAVRLEQVQQEMRELIRQRVEQLVRLIRQEEEELLGLVEAQQEQGRQEVVRELQRVEGVLRRMEAGERLVEKMSLYATEQEVMDMQPFIKDSLEQLQQLQPPATGDQAQPGDLAECRARLQAL
;
A
#
# COMPACT_ATOMS: atom_id res chain seq x y z
N PRO A 1 17.80 9.76 18.48
CA PRO A 1 17.76 8.41 19.09
C PRO A 1 16.71 7.52 18.40
N PRO A 2 17.09 6.69 17.41
CA PRO A 2 16.21 5.69 16.84
C PRO A 2 16.34 4.35 17.60
N PRO A 3 15.40 3.43 17.38
CA PRO A 3 15.80 2.18 16.71
C PRO A 3 14.69 1.67 15.76
N SER A 4 14.80 0.61 14.95
CA SER A 4 15.83 -0.11 14.19
C SER A 4 15.07 -1.33 13.61
N HIS A 5 15.46 -1.83 12.42
CA HIS A 5 15.32 -3.25 11.97
C HIS A 5 13.89 -3.76 11.58
N VAL A 6 13.61 -4.60 10.57
CA VAL A 6 14.36 -5.59 9.75
C VAL A 6 13.66 -5.78 8.38
N LEU A 7 14.43 -5.90 7.30
CA LEU A 7 14.08 -6.58 6.05
C LEU A 7 14.66 -8.00 6.08
N GLN A 8 13.89 -9.03 5.70
CA GLN A 8 14.42 -10.36 5.39
C GLN A 8 13.90 -10.84 4.02
N ARG A 9 14.85 -11.05 3.11
CA ARG A 9 14.73 -11.86 1.88
C ARG A 9 14.79 -13.35 2.25
N GLY A 10 14.00 -14.18 1.58
CA GLY A 10 14.17 -15.63 1.50
C GLY A 10 14.31 -16.05 0.03
N LEU A 11 15.42 -16.70 -0.29
CA LEU A 11 15.79 -17.25 -1.59
C LEU A 11 15.12 -18.61 -1.83
N SER A 12 14.81 -18.89 -3.10
CA SER A 12 14.54 -20.23 -3.64
C SER A 12 15.81 -21.10 -3.67
N PRO A 13 15.66 -22.42 -3.82
CA PRO A 13 16.45 -23.10 -4.85
C PRO A 13 15.64 -24.06 -5.73
N THR A 14 16.09 -24.16 -6.97
CA THR A 14 15.67 -25.06 -8.04
C THR A 14 16.24 -26.47 -7.88
N SER A 15 15.53 -27.47 -8.39
CA SER A 15 16.14 -28.65 -9.04
C SER A 15 15.17 -29.29 -10.03
N HIS A 16 15.65 -29.42 -11.28
CA HIS A 16 15.14 -30.29 -12.35
C HIS A 16 15.67 -31.72 -12.15
N LEU A 17 14.97 -32.73 -12.66
CA LEU A 17 15.46 -33.64 -13.70
C LEU A 17 14.36 -34.63 -14.17
N ASP A 18 14.57 -35.11 -15.40
CA ASP A 18 13.65 -35.67 -16.39
C ASP A 18 13.23 -37.15 -16.22
N GLY A 19 12.29 -37.60 -17.07
CA GLY A 19 12.22 -39.01 -17.49
C GLY A 19 10.92 -39.55 -18.09
N ASP A 20 10.68 -39.24 -19.37
CA ASP A 20 10.12 -40.07 -20.48
C ASP A 20 8.89 -41.00 -20.35
N GLY A 21 8.08 -41.02 -21.41
CA GLY A 21 7.46 -42.28 -21.89
C GLY A 21 6.09 -42.24 -22.58
N ALA A 22 6.03 -41.76 -23.82
CA ALA A 22 5.24 -42.21 -24.99
C ALA A 22 3.78 -42.78 -24.86
N ALA A 23 2.85 -42.19 -25.63
CA ALA A 23 2.25 -42.79 -26.84
C ALA A 23 0.89 -42.13 -27.23
N ALA A 24 0.78 -41.70 -28.49
CA ALA A 24 -0.48 -41.41 -29.18
C ALA A 24 -0.88 -42.65 -30.03
N PRO A 25 -2.11 -42.78 -30.61
CA PRO A 25 -2.55 -41.89 -31.70
C PRO A 25 -4.05 -41.53 -31.76
N MET A 26 -4.31 -40.65 -32.72
CA MET A 26 -5.51 -39.95 -33.21
C MET A 26 -6.83 -40.74 -33.32
N GLU A 27 -7.96 -40.01 -33.30
CA GLU A 27 -8.93 -39.90 -34.41
C GLU A 27 -9.96 -38.78 -34.12
N THR A 28 -10.48 -38.19 -35.19
CA THR A 28 -11.22 -36.92 -35.34
C THR A 28 -12.75 -37.01 -35.18
N GLY A 29 -13.42 -35.95 -34.70
CA GLY A 29 -14.86 -35.69 -34.99
C GLY A 29 -15.60 -34.76 -33.99
N PRO A 30 -16.63 -33.99 -34.42
CA PRO A 30 -16.89 -32.63 -33.88
C PRO A 30 -18.08 -32.46 -32.90
N GLN A 31 -18.04 -31.28 -32.28
CA GLN A 31 -18.92 -30.58 -31.31
C GLN A 31 -20.45 -30.78 -31.44
N THR A 32 -21.16 -30.76 -30.30
CA THR A 32 -22.19 -29.76 -29.88
C THR A 32 -23.11 -30.33 -28.79
N GLY A 33 -23.44 -29.53 -27.75
CA GLY A 33 -24.52 -29.86 -26.80
C GLY A 33 -24.34 -29.33 -25.38
N THR A 34 -24.52 -28.03 -25.15
CA THR A 34 -24.72 -27.46 -23.81
C THR A 34 -26.22 -27.54 -23.47
N PRO A 35 -26.64 -28.09 -22.32
CA PRO A 35 -28.03 -27.99 -21.89
C PRO A 35 -28.28 -26.68 -21.12
N PRO A 36 -29.43 -26.00 -21.32
CA PRO A 36 -29.76 -24.79 -20.57
C PRO A 36 -30.36 -25.16 -19.20
N CYS A 37 -29.77 -24.64 -18.12
CA CYS A 37 -30.35 -24.72 -16.80
C CYS A 37 -31.27 -23.51 -16.54
N SER A 38 -32.47 -23.81 -16.07
CA SER A 38 -33.63 -22.95 -15.84
C SER A 38 -33.38 -21.77 -14.86
N PRO A 39 -34.23 -20.72 -14.89
CA PRO A 39 -33.99 -19.50 -14.13
C PRO A 39 -34.40 -19.67 -12.66
N SER A 40 -33.45 -19.47 -11.75
CA SER A 40 -33.71 -19.38 -10.31
C SER A 40 -34.58 -18.15 -10.00
N SER A 41 -35.58 -18.36 -9.14
CA SER A 41 -36.46 -17.36 -8.55
C SER A 41 -35.71 -16.11 -8.11
N GLN A 42 -36.06 -14.98 -8.73
CA GLN A 42 -35.71 -13.66 -8.22
C GLN A 42 -36.57 -13.38 -6.98
N GLN A 43 -35.98 -13.48 -5.79
CA GLN A 43 -36.46 -12.71 -4.65
C GLN A 43 -36.09 -11.24 -4.88
N PRO A 44 -36.97 -10.25 -4.64
CA PRO A 44 -36.59 -8.85 -4.83
C PRO A 44 -35.52 -8.47 -3.80
N ALA A 45 -34.35 -8.10 -4.30
CA ALA A 45 -33.21 -7.64 -3.52
C ALA A 45 -33.50 -6.25 -2.92
N VAL A 46 -34.20 -6.19 -1.79
CA VAL A 46 -34.42 -4.93 -1.04
C VAL A 46 -33.23 -4.61 -0.09
N LYS A 47 -32.20 -5.47 -0.04
CA LYS A 47 -31.16 -5.39 1.01
C LYS A 47 -30.03 -4.39 0.74
N ASP A 48 -29.80 -3.94 -0.50
CA ASP A 48 -28.63 -3.12 -0.82
C ASP A 48 -28.95 -1.64 -1.08
N ASP A 49 -30.09 -1.33 -1.70
CA ASP A 49 -30.36 0.02 -2.24
C ASP A 49 -30.50 1.13 -1.19
N PHE A 50 -30.80 0.79 0.08
CA PHE A 50 -31.08 1.76 1.13
C PHE A 50 -30.10 1.71 2.32
N GLN A 51 -28.97 1.01 2.21
CA GLN A 51 -27.99 0.95 3.31
C GLN A 51 -27.40 2.31 3.69
N PHE A 52 -27.49 3.30 2.79
CA PHE A 52 -27.05 4.67 3.08
C PHE A 52 -27.80 5.32 4.24
N VAL A 53 -29.01 4.87 4.59
CA VAL A 53 -29.78 5.40 5.74
C VAL A 53 -29.31 4.82 7.09
N LEU A 54 -28.36 3.88 7.10
CA LEU A 54 -27.83 3.27 8.31
C LEU A 54 -26.68 4.11 8.88
N CYS A 55 -26.36 3.91 10.16
CA CYS A 55 -25.16 4.51 10.74
C CYS A 55 -23.91 4.13 9.93
N GLU A 56 -23.11 5.10 9.51
CA GLU A 56 -21.95 4.86 8.64
C GLU A 56 -20.83 4.06 9.32
N ARG A 57 -20.83 3.99 10.67
CA ARG A 57 -19.86 3.22 11.46
C ARG A 57 -20.34 1.80 11.75
N CYS A 58 -21.45 1.64 12.48
CA CYS A 58 -21.91 0.33 12.93
C CYS A 58 -22.84 -0.37 11.94
N ARG A 59 -23.27 0.32 10.86
CA ARG A 59 -24.22 -0.19 9.86
C ARG A 59 -25.54 -0.64 10.46
N GLN A 60 -25.93 -0.06 11.59
CA GLN A 60 -27.21 -0.33 12.25
C GLN A 60 -28.20 0.81 12.06
N GLU A 61 -29.47 0.41 12.05
CA GLU A 61 -30.64 1.28 12.13
C GLU A 61 -30.64 2.06 13.44
N SER A 62 -30.92 3.37 13.39
CA SER A 62 -30.98 4.20 14.60
C SER A 62 -31.99 5.34 14.41
N PRO A 63 -32.94 5.54 15.36
CA PRO A 63 -33.92 6.61 15.26
C PRO A 63 -33.27 8.01 15.28
N ASN A 64 -32.11 8.13 15.94
CA ASN A 64 -31.41 9.40 16.17
C ASN A 64 -30.04 9.41 15.48
N LEU A 65 -30.05 9.50 14.15
CA LEU A 65 -28.83 9.70 13.37
C LEU A 65 -28.42 11.17 13.40
N LYS A 66 -27.17 11.42 13.78
CA LYS A 66 -26.57 12.73 13.89
C LYS A 66 -25.76 13.05 12.65
N LEU A 67 -25.95 14.24 12.09
CA LEU A 67 -25.19 14.77 10.96
C LEU A 67 -24.03 15.62 11.49
N LEU A 68 -22.79 15.21 11.22
CA LEU A 68 -21.60 15.92 11.68
C LEU A 68 -21.22 17.03 10.70
N THR A 69 -20.41 17.99 11.15
CA THR A 69 -19.84 19.06 10.30
C THR A 69 -18.91 18.52 9.21
N CYS A 70 -18.35 17.33 9.39
CA CYS A 70 -17.60 16.60 8.37
C CYS A 70 -18.50 15.80 7.40
N LEU A 71 -19.82 16.00 7.46
CA LEU A 71 -20.85 15.40 6.60
C LEU A 71 -21.10 13.89 6.78
N HIS A 72 -20.38 13.22 7.69
CA HIS A 72 -20.69 11.84 8.07
C HIS A 72 -21.92 11.77 8.98
N THR A 73 -22.69 10.69 8.84
CA THR A 73 -23.91 10.42 9.60
C THR A 73 -23.73 9.23 10.55
N LEU A 74 -23.91 9.45 11.85
CA LEU A 74 -23.59 8.48 12.90
C LEU A 74 -24.68 8.40 13.97
N CYS A 75 -24.89 7.21 14.53
CA CYS A 75 -25.78 7.05 15.69
C CYS A 75 -25.11 7.56 16.97
N LEU A 76 -25.94 7.93 17.96
CA LEU A 76 -25.47 8.40 19.26
C LEU A 76 -24.51 7.42 19.94
N GLY A 77 -24.79 6.12 19.91
CA GLY A 77 -23.91 5.10 20.51
C GLY A 77 -22.49 5.15 19.93
N CYS A 78 -22.37 5.20 18.60
CA CYS A 78 -21.08 5.28 17.91
C CYS A 78 -20.29 6.56 18.20
N LEU A 79 -20.97 7.66 18.53
CA LEU A 79 -20.35 8.93 18.93
C LEU A 79 -19.90 8.87 20.40
N SER A 80 -20.76 8.35 21.28
CA SER A 80 -20.47 8.24 22.72
C SER A 80 -19.36 7.24 23.03
N GLU A 81 -19.25 6.16 22.26
CA GLU A 81 -18.19 5.14 22.43
C GLU A 81 -16.86 5.54 21.78
N ASN A 82 -16.82 6.64 21.02
CA ASN A 82 -15.61 7.02 20.31
C ASN A 82 -14.49 7.51 21.24
N LYS A 83 -13.25 7.08 20.96
CA LYS A 83 -12.03 7.53 21.65
C LYS A 83 -10.99 8.01 20.64
N PRO A 84 -10.52 9.26 20.71
CA PRO A 84 -10.93 10.31 21.66
C PRO A 84 -12.36 10.80 21.40
N ILE A 85 -13.03 11.22 22.47
CA ILE A 85 -14.36 11.86 22.40
C ILE A 85 -14.22 13.18 21.64
N GLY A 86 -15.25 13.56 20.88
CA GLY A 86 -15.26 14.83 20.16
C GLY A 86 -14.54 14.80 18.81
N GLN A 87 -14.34 13.62 18.23
CA GLN A 87 -13.88 13.46 16.85
C GLN A 87 -14.82 12.53 16.07
N CYS A 88 -14.88 12.73 14.77
CA CYS A 88 -15.54 11.79 13.87
C CYS A 88 -14.77 10.46 13.85
N PRO A 89 -15.40 9.31 14.15
CA PRO A 89 -14.74 8.00 14.11
C PRO A 89 -14.29 7.55 12.71
N ILE A 90 -14.79 8.19 11.65
CA ILE A 90 -14.47 7.83 10.25
C ILE A 90 -13.27 8.65 9.76
N CYS A 91 -13.38 9.98 9.79
CA CYS A 91 -12.37 10.88 9.22
C CYS A 91 -11.53 11.63 10.27
N ARG A 92 -11.77 11.40 11.57
CA ARG A 92 -11.06 12.02 12.70
C ARG A 92 -11.20 13.55 12.81
N THR A 93 -12.04 14.17 12.00
CA THR A 93 -12.34 15.61 12.10
C THR A 93 -12.96 15.92 13.46
N ALA A 94 -12.51 17.00 14.10
CA ALA A 94 -13.03 17.46 15.38
C ALA A 94 -14.51 17.85 15.29
N ILE A 95 -15.26 17.50 16.34
CA ILE A 95 -16.65 17.85 16.54
C ILE A 95 -16.67 19.11 17.42
N PRO A 96 -17.18 20.25 16.93
CA PRO A 96 -17.05 21.55 17.62
C PRO A 96 -17.89 21.67 18.90
N GLN A 97 -18.65 20.64 19.28
CA GLN A 97 -19.44 20.60 20.51
C GLN A 97 -18.64 20.00 21.67
N ALA A 98 -18.69 20.64 22.84
CA ALA A 98 -18.02 20.18 24.04
C ALA A 98 -18.46 18.77 24.49
N SER A 99 -19.70 18.38 24.19
CA SER A 99 -20.25 17.04 24.44
C SER A 99 -19.75 15.97 23.46
N GLY A 100 -19.08 16.36 22.37
CA GLY A 100 -18.72 15.47 21.26
C GLY A 100 -19.92 14.96 20.45
N ILE A 101 -21.12 15.51 20.66
CA ILE A 101 -22.35 15.13 19.97
C ILE A 101 -22.90 16.38 19.26
N PRO A 102 -23.09 16.36 17.93
CA PRO A 102 -23.63 17.50 17.23
C PRO A 102 -25.13 17.63 17.46
N ASN A 103 -25.63 18.87 17.41
CA ASN A 103 -27.05 19.16 17.57
C ASN A 103 -27.87 18.79 16.34
N MET A 104 -27.24 18.75 15.16
CA MET A 104 -27.93 18.50 13.89
C MET A 104 -28.29 17.03 13.72
N GLU A 105 -29.57 16.79 13.42
CA GLU A 105 -30.10 15.47 13.08
C GLU A 105 -30.14 15.30 11.57
N ASN A 106 -29.86 14.09 11.08
CA ASN A 106 -30.05 13.79 9.67
C ASN A 106 -31.52 13.44 9.41
N LEU A 107 -32.37 14.47 9.40
CA LEU A 107 -33.83 14.32 9.23
C LEU A 107 -34.19 13.60 7.92
N LEU A 108 -33.39 13.76 6.86
CA LEU A 108 -33.58 13.02 5.62
C LEU A 108 -33.51 11.50 5.87
N PHE A 109 -32.46 11.06 6.56
CA PHE A 109 -32.24 9.63 6.82
C PHE A 109 -33.26 9.10 7.81
N THR A 110 -33.54 9.83 8.90
CA THR A 110 -34.57 9.43 9.87
C THR A 110 -35.95 9.30 9.21
N ASN A 111 -36.37 10.28 8.39
CA ASN A 111 -37.67 10.22 7.69
C ASN A 111 -37.72 9.13 6.62
N LEU A 112 -36.62 8.90 5.89
CA LEU A 112 -36.53 7.78 4.95
C LEU A 112 -36.64 6.44 5.68
N GLN A 113 -35.95 6.29 6.80
CA GLN A 113 -35.99 5.06 7.60
C GLN A 113 -37.38 4.79 8.15
N THR A 114 -38.10 5.81 8.65
CA THR A 114 -39.49 5.68 9.09
C THR A 114 -40.38 5.16 7.97
N ARG A 115 -40.32 5.77 6.78
CA ARG A 115 -41.12 5.35 5.62
C ARG A 115 -40.74 3.97 5.11
N LEU A 116 -39.44 3.64 5.06
CA LEU A 116 -38.97 2.29 4.74
C LEU A 116 -39.48 1.25 5.74
N ASN A 117 -39.56 1.59 7.02
CA ASN A 117 -40.09 0.71 8.04
C ASN A 117 -41.60 0.49 7.90
N ILE A 118 -42.36 1.50 7.43
CA ILE A 118 -43.76 1.33 7.02
C ILE A 118 -43.87 0.37 5.83
N TYR A 119 -43.06 0.55 4.79
CA TYR A 119 -43.03 -0.34 3.63
C TYR A 119 -42.65 -1.78 4.01
N LYS A 120 -41.63 -1.97 4.85
CA LYS A 120 -41.25 -3.30 5.37
C LYS A 120 -42.40 -3.98 6.12
N LYS A 121 -43.20 -3.23 6.89
CA LYS A 121 -44.39 -3.76 7.56
C LYS A 121 -45.46 -4.18 6.54
N LEU A 122 -45.67 -3.38 5.50
CA LEU A 122 -46.57 -3.68 4.38
C LEU A 122 -46.17 -4.97 3.66
N SER A 123 -44.88 -5.13 3.33
CA SER A 123 -44.37 -6.25 2.54
C SER A 123 -44.26 -7.56 3.33
N ASN A 124 -43.92 -7.50 4.62
CA ASN A 124 -43.64 -8.70 5.42
C ASN A 124 -44.85 -9.26 6.17
N SER A 125 -45.95 -8.50 6.27
CA SER A 125 -47.16 -8.93 6.98
C SER A 125 -48.20 -9.46 5.99
N SER A 126 -48.68 -10.70 6.22
CA SER A 126 -49.82 -11.27 5.48
C SER A 126 -51.17 -10.61 5.83
N GLY A 127 -51.23 -9.83 6.91
CA GLY A 127 -52.42 -9.09 7.33
C GLY A 127 -52.07 -8.01 8.36
N LEU A 128 -52.11 -6.74 7.96
CA LEU A 128 -51.94 -5.63 8.89
C LEU A 128 -53.24 -5.41 9.67
N SER A 129 -53.18 -5.34 11.00
CA SER A 129 -54.35 -5.00 11.81
C SER A 129 -54.68 -3.51 11.71
N CYS A 130 -55.95 -3.16 11.73
CA CYS A 130 -56.37 -1.77 11.84
C CYS A 130 -55.80 -1.11 13.12
N SER A 131 -55.11 0.03 12.98
CA SER A 131 -54.51 0.79 14.09
C SER A 131 -55.54 1.22 15.14
N ARG A 132 -56.80 1.45 14.73
CA ARG A 132 -57.87 2.00 15.56
C ARG A 132 -58.65 0.93 16.33
N CYS A 133 -59.23 -0.05 15.64
CA CYS A 133 -60.06 -1.08 16.28
C CYS A 133 -59.28 -2.35 16.66
N ARG A 134 -58.07 -2.54 16.11
CA ARG A 134 -57.16 -3.69 16.32
C ARG A 134 -57.75 -5.08 16.06
N SER A 135 -58.98 -5.15 15.56
CA SER A 135 -59.75 -6.40 15.41
C SER A 135 -59.84 -6.85 13.95
N GLU A 136 -59.95 -5.90 13.03
CA GLU A 136 -60.10 -6.14 11.60
C GLU A 136 -58.79 -5.96 10.83
N THR A 137 -58.68 -6.59 9.66
CA THR A 137 -57.59 -6.34 8.72
C THR A 137 -57.71 -4.94 8.10
N ALA A 138 -56.59 -4.23 8.02
CA ALA A 138 -56.50 -2.95 7.38
C ALA A 138 -56.62 -3.10 5.86
N ALA A 139 -57.49 -2.29 5.26
CA ALA A 139 -57.72 -2.24 3.83
C ALA A 139 -56.99 -1.05 3.17
N VAL A 140 -56.76 0.02 3.94
CA VAL A 140 -56.12 1.24 3.45
C VAL A 140 -55.05 1.75 4.41
N TRP A 141 -54.10 2.50 3.88
CA TRP A 141 -53.11 3.26 4.64
C TRP A 141 -53.29 4.75 4.35
N CYS A 142 -53.43 5.56 5.40
CA CYS A 142 -53.51 7.01 5.31
C CYS A 142 -52.11 7.61 5.50
N SER A 143 -51.63 8.36 4.52
CA SER A 143 -50.24 8.83 4.48
C SER A 143 -49.95 9.96 5.47
N GLU A 144 -50.95 10.80 5.78
CA GLU A 144 -50.83 11.95 6.66
C GLU A 144 -50.94 11.56 8.14
N CYS A 145 -51.69 10.49 8.43
CA CYS A 145 -51.80 9.95 9.78
C CYS A 145 -50.79 8.83 10.03
N GLU A 146 -50.15 8.32 8.98
CA GLU A 146 -49.27 7.14 9.02
C GLU A 146 -49.97 5.90 9.65
N GLU A 147 -51.30 5.79 9.47
CA GLU A 147 -52.14 4.77 10.08
C GLU A 147 -52.75 3.78 9.08
N PHE A 148 -52.86 2.51 9.49
CA PHE A 148 -53.54 1.45 8.74
C PHE A 148 -54.98 1.30 9.23
N LEU A 149 -55.96 1.41 8.32
CA LEU A 149 -57.38 1.44 8.68
C LEU A 149 -58.16 0.34 7.94
N CYS A 150 -59.07 -0.35 8.65
CA CYS A 150 -60.09 -1.16 7.99
C CYS A 150 -61.15 -0.27 7.34
N THR A 151 -61.95 -0.81 6.43
CA THR A 151 -62.96 -0.04 5.68
C THR A 151 -63.87 0.81 6.57
N LYS A 152 -64.39 0.25 7.66
CA LYS A 152 -65.26 0.96 8.61
C LYS A 152 -64.54 2.10 9.33
N CYS A 153 -63.34 1.84 9.85
CA CYS A 153 -62.56 2.88 10.53
C CYS A 153 -62.09 3.96 9.56
N PHE A 154 -61.90 3.64 8.28
CA PHE A 154 -61.56 4.60 7.24
C PHE A 154 -62.74 5.50 6.87
N GLU A 155 -63.96 4.97 6.78
CA GLU A 155 -65.17 5.79 6.57
C GLU A 155 -65.36 6.81 7.70
N ASP A 156 -65.22 6.37 8.95
CA ASP A 156 -65.26 7.26 10.11
C ASP A 156 -64.15 8.31 10.07
N HIS A 157 -62.95 7.91 9.64
CA HIS A 157 -61.79 8.78 9.50
C HIS A 157 -62.02 9.85 8.43
N GLN A 158 -62.52 9.46 7.26
CA GLN A 158 -62.88 10.39 6.19
C GLN A 158 -63.98 11.36 6.62
N TRP A 159 -64.98 10.88 7.38
CA TRP A 159 -66.03 11.74 7.90
C TRP A 159 -65.48 12.79 8.89
N PHE A 160 -64.60 12.37 9.81
CA PHE A 160 -63.98 13.26 10.80
C PHE A 160 -63.04 14.28 10.15
N PHE A 161 -62.25 13.86 9.16
CA PHE A 161 -61.31 14.71 8.43
C PHE A 161 -61.85 15.21 7.08
N LYS A 162 -63.17 15.27 6.90
CA LYS A 162 -63.82 15.62 5.63
C LYS A 162 -63.35 16.96 5.03
N LYS A 163 -62.96 17.92 5.87
CA LYS A 163 -62.42 19.23 5.45
C LYS A 163 -60.95 19.18 4.99
N ARG A 164 -60.20 18.16 5.40
CA ARG A 164 -58.76 18.00 5.11
C ARG A 164 -58.48 16.98 4.01
N SER A 165 -59.43 16.08 3.72
CA SER A 165 -59.35 15.10 2.62
C SER A 165 -58.00 14.35 2.58
N HIS A 166 -57.67 13.63 3.65
CA HIS A 166 -56.43 12.85 3.71
C HIS A 166 -56.35 11.83 2.57
N GLU A 167 -55.18 11.70 1.99
CA GLU A 167 -54.87 10.72 0.97
C GLU A 167 -54.70 9.34 1.61
N ALA A 168 -55.50 8.39 1.15
CA ALA A 168 -55.42 7.00 1.58
C ALA A 168 -55.36 6.08 0.37
N ARG A 169 -54.45 5.10 0.46
CA ARG A 169 -54.15 4.15 -0.63
C ARG A 169 -54.43 2.73 -0.15
N ARG A 170 -54.86 1.85 -1.06
CA ARG A 170 -55.18 0.46 -0.71
C ARG A 170 -53.91 -0.29 -0.32
N VAL A 171 -54.01 -1.11 0.72
CA VAL A 171 -52.87 -1.90 1.21
C VAL A 171 -52.39 -2.88 0.14
N GLU A 172 -53.30 -3.45 -0.66
CA GLU A 172 -52.97 -4.38 -1.73
C GLU A 172 -52.17 -3.70 -2.86
N GLU A 173 -52.53 -2.46 -3.22
CA GLU A 173 -51.81 -1.67 -4.22
C GLU A 173 -50.39 -1.33 -3.72
N LEU A 174 -50.28 -0.87 -2.47
CA LEU A 174 -48.99 -0.53 -1.85
C LEU A 174 -48.04 -1.73 -1.74
N ARG A 175 -48.59 -2.95 -1.57
CA ARG A 175 -47.79 -4.19 -1.52
C ARG A 175 -47.26 -4.62 -2.89
N ALA A 176 -47.95 -4.25 -3.97
CA ALA A 176 -47.52 -4.54 -5.32
C ALA A 176 -46.45 -3.56 -5.83
N GLU A 177 -46.26 -2.43 -5.13
CA GLU A 177 -45.28 -1.42 -5.48
C GLU A 177 -43.86 -1.77 -5.04
N SER A 178 -42.88 -1.17 -5.70
CA SER A 178 -41.49 -1.22 -5.24
C SER A 178 -41.28 -0.26 -4.06
N ALA A 179 -40.25 -0.52 -3.26
CA ALA A 179 -39.84 0.38 -2.19
C ALA A 179 -39.52 1.80 -2.71
N HIS A 180 -38.93 1.90 -3.91
CA HIS A 180 -38.64 3.19 -4.55
C HIS A 180 -39.92 3.96 -4.90
N GLN A 181 -40.89 3.30 -5.52
CA GLN A 181 -42.17 3.92 -5.87
C GLN A 181 -42.92 4.39 -4.62
N PHE A 182 -42.98 3.54 -3.59
CA PHE A 182 -43.57 3.91 -2.30
C PHE A 182 -42.92 5.15 -1.69
N LEU A 183 -41.58 5.24 -1.70
CA LEU A 183 -40.85 6.40 -1.17
C LEU A 183 -41.02 7.67 -2.02
N GLU A 184 -41.20 7.53 -3.32
CA GLU A 184 -41.46 8.67 -4.21
C GLU A 184 -42.86 9.23 -3.99
N ASP A 185 -43.87 8.38 -3.92
CA ASP A 185 -45.26 8.81 -3.74
C ASP A 185 -45.48 9.42 -2.35
N THR A 186 -44.89 8.81 -1.32
CA THR A 186 -44.92 9.34 0.05
C THR A 186 -44.02 10.55 0.28
N ARG A 187 -43.27 11.00 -0.73
CA ARG A 187 -42.50 12.25 -0.63
C ARG A 187 -43.42 13.47 -0.58
N LYS A 188 -44.59 13.40 -1.25
CA LYS A 188 -45.53 14.52 -1.43
C LYS A 188 -46.47 14.73 -0.24
N SER A 189 -46.66 13.71 0.59
CA SER A 189 -47.60 13.73 1.72
C SER A 189 -47.07 14.46 2.97
N TYR A 190 -45.76 14.76 3.03
CA TYR A 190 -45.16 15.52 4.14
C TYR A 190 -45.36 17.02 3.94
N ASN A 191 -46.55 17.49 4.26
CA ASN A 191 -46.84 18.92 4.35
C ASN A 191 -46.01 19.57 5.46
N LEU A 192 -45.33 20.67 5.14
CA LEU A 192 -44.56 21.42 6.13
C LEU A 192 -45.51 22.26 6.99
N PHE A 193 -45.84 21.79 8.19
CA PHE A 193 -46.74 22.53 9.08
C PHE A 193 -46.07 23.77 9.67
N CYS A 194 -46.87 24.82 9.88
CA CYS A 194 -46.42 26.07 10.45
C CYS A 194 -46.04 25.89 11.93
N SER A 195 -44.82 26.27 12.29
CA SER A 195 -44.29 26.15 13.65
C SER A 195 -44.84 27.19 14.63
N SER A 196 -45.67 28.14 14.19
CA SER A 196 -46.26 29.15 15.08
C SER A 196 -47.20 28.50 16.11
N PRO A 197 -47.25 29.02 17.35
CA PRO A 197 -48.10 28.45 18.41
C PRO A 197 -49.55 28.27 17.95
N GLY A 198 -50.09 27.06 18.12
CA GLY A 198 -51.46 26.71 17.74
C GLY A 198 -51.67 26.40 16.25
N HIS A 199 -50.84 26.90 15.34
CA HIS A 199 -51.02 26.72 13.89
C HIS A 199 -50.72 25.29 13.42
N ALA A 200 -49.72 24.63 14.01
CA ALA A 200 -49.42 23.23 13.71
C ALA A 200 -50.63 22.32 13.99
N ASN A 201 -51.26 22.48 15.16
CA ASN A 201 -52.44 21.69 15.56
C ASN A 201 -53.67 22.01 14.69
N GLN A 202 -53.79 23.25 14.24
CA GLN A 202 -54.84 23.70 13.33
C GLN A 202 -54.62 23.24 11.88
N GLY A 203 -53.45 22.65 11.56
CA GLY A 203 -53.13 22.11 10.25
C GLY A 203 -52.78 23.18 9.22
N HIS A 204 -52.26 24.34 9.66
CA HIS A 204 -51.82 25.39 8.74
C HIS A 204 -50.53 24.96 8.05
N ILE A 205 -50.59 24.85 6.72
CA ILE A 205 -49.45 24.46 5.88
C ILE A 205 -48.60 25.68 5.55
N SER A 206 -47.29 25.52 5.59
CA SER A 206 -46.32 26.53 5.21
C SER A 206 -46.02 26.43 3.72
N SER A 207 -46.51 27.41 2.95
CA SER A 207 -46.26 27.55 1.51
C SER A 207 -45.37 28.75 1.17
N ILE A 208 -45.03 29.57 2.17
CA ILE A 208 -44.27 30.81 2.01
C ILE A 208 -42.94 30.67 2.76
N TYR A 209 -41.88 31.29 2.25
CA TYR A 209 -40.57 31.29 2.88
C TYR A 209 -40.04 32.71 3.09
N CYS A 210 -39.51 32.96 4.28
CA CYS A 210 -38.81 34.19 4.61
C CYS A 210 -37.29 33.98 4.49
N ARG A 211 -36.66 34.64 3.52
CA ARG A 211 -35.20 34.56 3.34
C ARG A 211 -34.41 35.26 4.44
N LYS A 212 -34.96 36.30 5.06
CA LYS A 212 -34.30 37.04 6.15
C LYS A 212 -34.19 36.21 7.43
N CYS A 213 -35.26 35.47 7.75
CA CYS A 213 -35.33 34.65 8.95
C CYS A 213 -34.95 33.17 8.72
N GLU A 214 -34.77 32.79 7.45
CA GLU A 214 -34.52 31.41 7.01
C GLU A 214 -35.56 30.41 7.50
N LYS A 215 -36.84 30.79 7.43
CA LYS A 215 -37.95 30.00 7.99
C LYS A 215 -39.16 29.93 7.05
N PRO A 216 -39.85 28.77 7.03
CA PRO A 216 -41.13 28.61 6.36
C PRO A 216 -42.26 29.27 7.18
N LEU A 217 -43.27 29.77 6.49
CA LEU A 217 -44.44 30.47 7.03
C LEU A 217 -45.71 29.98 6.33
N CYS A 218 -46.83 29.91 7.07
CA CYS A 218 -48.15 29.82 6.44
C CYS A 218 -48.64 31.19 5.98
N CYS A 219 -49.67 31.21 5.13
CA CYS A 219 -50.28 32.44 4.62
C CYS A 219 -50.66 33.43 5.73
N SER A 220 -51.27 32.95 6.82
CA SER A 220 -51.66 33.80 7.95
C SER A 220 -50.45 34.46 8.63
N CYS A 221 -49.37 33.70 8.87
CA CYS A 221 -48.15 34.25 9.48
C CYS A 221 -47.45 35.25 8.57
N ALA A 222 -47.37 34.97 7.26
CA ALA A 222 -46.77 35.89 6.30
C ALA A 222 -47.56 37.21 6.18
N LEU A 223 -48.89 37.16 6.22
CA LEU A 223 -49.73 38.37 6.18
C LEU A 223 -49.56 39.24 7.43
N LEU A 224 -49.37 38.63 8.60
CA LEU A 224 -49.16 39.36 9.85
C LEU A 224 -47.74 39.94 9.97
N ASP A 225 -46.79 39.45 9.17
CA ASP A 225 -45.39 39.85 9.21
C ASP A 225 -45.02 40.74 8.01
N SER A 226 -45.47 41.99 8.04
CA SER A 226 -45.16 42.95 6.97
C SER A 226 -43.70 43.43 6.98
N GLN A 227 -42.97 43.25 8.08
CA GLN A 227 -41.60 43.77 8.26
C GLN A 227 -40.56 42.92 7.53
N HIS A 228 -40.80 41.62 7.39
CA HIS A 228 -39.87 40.72 6.72
C HIS A 228 -40.13 40.52 5.22
N ALA A 229 -41.15 41.17 4.66
CA ALA A 229 -41.40 41.20 3.22
C ALA A 229 -40.18 41.77 2.43
N PRO A 230 -40.01 41.40 1.14
CA PRO A 230 -40.83 40.45 0.39
C PRO A 230 -40.54 38.98 0.76
N PHE A 231 -41.59 38.17 0.75
CA PHE A 231 -41.50 36.71 0.89
C PHE A 231 -41.45 36.03 -0.48
N CYS A 232 -41.08 34.76 -0.51
CA CYS A 232 -41.13 33.94 -1.72
C CYS A 232 -41.90 32.64 -1.50
N ASP A 233 -42.33 32.02 -2.58
CA ASP A 233 -42.89 30.67 -2.57
C ASP A 233 -41.83 29.65 -2.09
N ILE A 234 -42.25 28.73 -1.21
CA ILE A 234 -41.34 27.76 -0.60
C ILE A 234 -40.82 26.73 -1.61
N HIS A 235 -41.62 26.35 -2.61
CA HIS A 235 -41.19 25.40 -3.64
C HIS A 235 -40.09 26.01 -4.51
N SER A 236 -40.27 27.27 -4.92
CA SER A 236 -39.30 28.05 -5.68
C SER A 236 -37.99 28.24 -4.90
N GLU A 237 -38.08 28.53 -3.59
CA GLU A 237 -36.90 28.61 -2.71
C GLU A 237 -36.20 27.25 -2.61
N THR A 238 -36.97 26.17 -2.41
CA THR A 238 -36.43 24.81 -2.29
C THR A 238 -35.67 24.41 -3.56
N GLN A 239 -36.24 24.68 -4.74
CA GLN A 239 -35.56 24.42 -6.01
C GLN A 239 -34.25 25.20 -6.10
N ARG A 240 -34.26 26.51 -5.79
CA ARG A 240 -33.03 27.32 -5.81
C ARG A 240 -31.95 26.76 -4.89
N ARG A 241 -32.31 26.36 -3.66
CA ARG A 241 -31.36 25.78 -2.70
C ARG A 241 -30.83 24.42 -3.17
N GLN A 242 -31.65 23.62 -3.83
CA GLN A 242 -31.22 22.35 -4.45
C GLN A 242 -30.25 22.59 -5.60
N GLU A 243 -30.50 23.58 -6.45
CA GLU A 243 -29.60 24.00 -7.53
C GLU A 243 -28.26 24.51 -6.97
N GLU A 244 -28.30 25.36 -5.93
CA GLU A 244 -27.12 25.85 -5.21
C GLU A 244 -26.25 24.69 -4.69
N LEU A 245 -26.86 23.74 -3.97
CA LEU A 245 -26.16 22.54 -3.48
C LEU A 245 -25.66 21.65 -4.62
N GLY A 246 -26.40 21.57 -5.73
CA GLY A 246 -26.01 20.81 -6.92
C GLY A 246 -24.75 21.36 -7.57
N ILE A 247 -24.66 22.68 -7.73
CA ILE A 247 -23.47 23.38 -8.25
C ILE A 247 -22.27 23.12 -7.34
N MET A 248 -22.42 23.34 -6.03
CA MET A 248 -21.35 23.08 -5.05
C MET A 248 -20.88 21.62 -5.08
N SER A 249 -21.81 20.67 -5.25
CA SER A 249 -21.47 19.24 -5.38
C SER A 249 -20.65 18.96 -6.63
N GLN A 250 -20.96 19.60 -7.76
CA GLN A 250 -20.20 19.45 -9.00
C GLN A 250 -18.78 20.02 -8.86
N GLU A 251 -18.62 21.19 -8.24
CA GLU A 251 -17.32 21.79 -7.94
C GLU A 251 -16.49 20.89 -7.02
N LEU A 252 -17.12 20.30 -5.99
CA LEU A 252 -16.46 19.33 -5.11
C LEU A 252 -16.01 18.07 -5.86
N LYS A 253 -16.79 17.55 -6.82
CA LYS A 253 -16.38 16.41 -7.65
C LYS A 253 -15.15 16.73 -8.50
N GLN A 254 -15.09 17.93 -9.09
CA GLN A 254 -13.92 18.38 -9.85
C GLN A 254 -12.70 18.51 -8.94
N LYS A 255 -12.85 19.17 -7.78
CA LYS A 255 -11.78 19.28 -6.79
C LYS A 255 -11.32 17.92 -6.29
N ARG A 256 -12.22 16.97 -6.05
CA ARG A 256 -11.86 15.61 -5.67
C ARG A 256 -10.95 14.95 -6.70
N SER A 257 -11.26 15.08 -7.99
CA SER A 257 -10.43 14.48 -9.05
C SER A 257 -9.00 15.02 -9.07
N SER A 258 -8.78 16.30 -8.75
CA SER A 258 -7.41 16.86 -8.66
C SER A 258 -6.65 16.36 -7.42
N PHE A 259 -7.34 16.18 -6.29
CA PHE A 259 -6.75 15.55 -5.10
C PHE A 259 -6.43 14.07 -5.34
N GLU A 260 -7.29 13.33 -6.03
CA GLU A 260 -7.03 11.93 -6.41
C GLU A 260 -5.79 11.83 -7.31
N ALA A 261 -5.67 12.70 -8.32
CA ALA A 261 -4.49 12.74 -9.18
C ALA A 261 -3.20 13.09 -8.41
N THR A 262 -3.28 14.06 -7.49
CA THR A 262 -2.14 14.44 -6.64
C THR A 262 -1.75 13.31 -5.69
N TYR A 263 -2.72 12.58 -5.14
CA TYR A 263 -2.48 11.44 -4.27
C TYR A 263 -1.70 10.34 -5.00
N VAL A 264 -2.09 9.97 -6.22
CA VAL A 264 -1.37 9.00 -7.04
C VAL A 264 0.04 9.50 -7.36
N ALA A 265 0.19 10.76 -7.78
CA ALA A 265 1.50 11.34 -8.07
C ALA A 265 2.45 11.32 -6.86
N LEU A 266 1.94 11.56 -5.65
CA LEU A 266 2.74 11.47 -4.42
C LEU A 266 3.12 10.03 -4.07
N GLN A 267 2.26 9.05 -4.34
CA GLN A 267 2.61 7.63 -4.18
C GLN A 267 3.72 7.22 -5.15
N ASP A 268 3.60 7.60 -6.42
CA ASP A 268 4.61 7.30 -7.44
C ASP A 268 5.95 7.96 -7.13
N GLU A 269 5.93 9.21 -6.66
CA GLU A 269 7.14 9.92 -6.26
C GLU A 269 7.82 9.25 -5.06
N ALA A 270 7.06 8.75 -4.08
CA ALA A 270 7.63 8.01 -2.96
C ALA A 270 8.34 6.73 -3.43
N VAL A 271 7.72 5.96 -4.33
CA VAL A 271 8.33 4.76 -4.94
C VAL A 271 9.60 5.14 -5.72
N ARG A 272 9.55 6.22 -6.51
CA ARG A 272 10.70 6.70 -7.29
C ARG A 272 11.89 7.06 -6.39
N LEU A 273 11.65 7.72 -5.26
CA LEU A 273 12.70 8.07 -4.29
C LEU A 273 13.36 6.82 -3.68
N GLU A 274 12.57 5.81 -3.34
CA GLU A 274 13.10 4.52 -2.87
C GLU A 274 13.96 3.83 -3.94
N GLN A 275 13.52 3.87 -5.19
CA GLN A 275 14.22 3.27 -6.31
C GLN A 275 15.58 3.95 -6.58
N VAL A 276 15.59 5.29 -6.64
CA VAL A 276 16.84 6.08 -6.78
C VAL A 276 17.80 5.81 -5.63
N GLN A 277 17.29 5.71 -4.39
CA GLN A 277 18.13 5.36 -3.24
C GLN A 277 18.77 3.97 -3.43
N GLN A 278 17.98 2.98 -3.84
CA GLN A 278 18.47 1.61 -4.01
C GLN A 278 19.51 1.52 -5.13
N GLU A 279 19.26 2.15 -6.28
CA GLU A 279 20.19 2.21 -7.41
C GLU A 279 21.52 2.86 -6.99
N MET A 280 21.47 3.97 -6.27
CA MET A 280 22.69 4.63 -5.78
C MET A 280 23.45 3.76 -4.79
N ARG A 281 22.76 3.04 -3.90
CA ARG A 281 23.41 2.09 -2.97
C ARG A 281 24.11 0.95 -3.70
N GLU A 282 23.50 0.43 -4.76
CA GLU A 282 24.08 -0.61 -5.59
C GLU A 282 25.29 -0.10 -6.37
N LEU A 283 25.20 1.09 -6.96
CA LEU A 283 26.32 1.73 -7.65
C LEU A 283 27.52 1.96 -6.72
N ILE A 284 27.28 2.44 -5.50
CA ILE A 284 28.34 2.63 -4.50
C ILE A 284 29.01 1.28 -4.19
N ARG A 285 28.23 0.22 -3.93
CA ARG A 285 28.77 -1.11 -3.65
C ARG A 285 29.60 -1.64 -4.82
N GLN A 286 29.07 -1.59 -6.04
CA GLN A 286 29.76 -2.03 -7.24
C GLN A 286 31.08 -1.28 -7.46
N ARG A 287 31.08 0.04 -7.26
CA ARG A 287 32.28 0.86 -7.42
C ARG A 287 33.34 0.53 -6.37
N VAL A 288 32.94 0.35 -5.11
CA VAL A 288 33.85 -0.07 -4.04
C VAL A 288 34.41 -1.47 -4.33
N GLU A 289 33.57 -2.44 -4.71
CA GLU A 289 34.01 -3.80 -5.07
C GLU A 289 34.97 -3.79 -6.27
N GLN A 290 34.75 -2.92 -7.26
CA GLN A 290 35.68 -2.75 -8.37
C GLN A 290 37.04 -2.22 -7.91
N LEU A 291 37.06 -1.18 -7.07
CA LEU A 291 38.31 -0.62 -6.55
C LEU A 291 39.06 -1.64 -5.68
N VAL A 292 38.35 -2.37 -4.82
CA VAL A 292 38.96 -3.43 -4.01
C VAL A 292 39.59 -4.51 -4.90
N ARG A 293 38.92 -4.94 -5.98
CA ARG A 293 39.49 -5.91 -6.91
C ARG A 293 40.77 -5.41 -7.59
N LEU A 294 40.80 -4.16 -8.02
CA LEU A 294 42.00 -3.57 -8.63
C LEU A 294 43.16 -3.50 -7.62
N ILE A 295 42.90 -3.08 -6.39
CA ILE A 295 43.92 -3.03 -5.32
C ILE A 295 44.45 -4.44 -5.01
N ARG A 296 43.57 -5.45 -4.95
CA ARG A 296 43.98 -6.84 -4.72
C ARG A 296 44.81 -7.42 -5.87
N GLN A 297 44.46 -7.10 -7.11
CA GLN A 297 45.26 -7.51 -8.26
C GLN A 297 46.66 -6.89 -8.21
N GLU A 298 46.76 -5.59 -7.90
CA GLU A 298 48.05 -4.92 -7.77
C GLU A 298 48.88 -5.49 -6.61
N GLU A 299 48.25 -5.85 -5.49
CA GLU A 299 48.89 -6.56 -4.37
C GLU A 299 49.48 -7.91 -4.84
N GLU A 300 48.71 -8.73 -5.55
CA GLU A 300 49.17 -10.01 -6.09
C GLU A 300 50.34 -9.85 -7.07
N GLU A 301 50.28 -8.87 -7.96
CA GLU A 301 51.36 -8.59 -8.92
C GLU A 301 52.66 -8.16 -8.21
N LEU A 302 52.56 -7.27 -7.23
CA LEU A 302 53.73 -6.79 -6.48
C LEU A 302 54.36 -7.89 -5.63
N LEU A 303 53.55 -8.73 -4.98
CA LEU A 303 54.04 -9.91 -4.26
C LEU A 303 54.74 -10.89 -5.21
N GLY A 304 54.15 -11.16 -6.38
CA GLY A 304 54.74 -12.02 -7.39
C GLY A 304 56.09 -11.51 -7.91
N LEU A 305 56.25 -10.19 -8.10
CA LEU A 305 57.52 -9.57 -8.48
C LEU A 305 58.61 -9.78 -7.41
N VAL A 306 58.26 -9.57 -6.13
CA VAL A 306 59.20 -9.77 -5.01
C VAL A 306 59.64 -11.23 -4.93
N GLU A 307 58.72 -12.18 -5.04
CA GLU A 307 59.00 -13.61 -5.01
C GLU A 307 59.89 -14.04 -6.19
N ALA A 308 59.59 -13.60 -7.41
CA ALA A 308 60.38 -13.91 -8.59
C ALA A 308 61.83 -13.40 -8.48
N GLN A 309 61.99 -12.17 -7.97
CA GLN A 309 63.31 -11.57 -7.80
C GLN A 309 64.12 -12.28 -6.70
N GLN A 310 63.46 -12.65 -5.59
CA GLN A 310 64.09 -13.45 -4.54
C GLN A 310 64.56 -14.81 -5.08
N GLU A 311 63.71 -15.49 -5.85
CA GLU A 311 64.03 -16.79 -6.43
C GLU A 311 65.20 -16.69 -7.43
N GLN A 312 65.23 -15.64 -8.26
CA GLN A 312 66.36 -15.38 -9.15
C GLN A 312 67.66 -15.18 -8.37
N GLY A 313 67.67 -14.30 -7.36
CA GLY A 313 68.85 -14.08 -6.51
C GLY A 313 69.31 -15.36 -5.81
N ARG A 314 68.36 -16.19 -5.34
CA ARG A 314 68.66 -17.49 -4.74
C ARG A 314 69.34 -18.42 -5.74
N GLN A 315 68.85 -18.49 -6.99
CA GLN A 315 69.44 -19.32 -8.04
C GLN A 315 70.86 -18.86 -8.42
N GLU A 316 71.11 -17.56 -8.46
CA GLU A 316 72.45 -17.00 -8.71
C GLU A 316 73.43 -17.39 -7.59
N VAL A 317 73.02 -17.27 -6.32
CA VAL A 317 73.83 -17.71 -5.18
C VAL A 317 74.11 -19.21 -5.23
N VAL A 318 73.12 -20.04 -5.55
CA VAL A 318 73.31 -21.50 -5.70
C VAL A 318 74.32 -21.82 -6.81
N ARG A 319 74.27 -21.10 -7.93
CA ARG A 319 75.21 -21.28 -9.04
C ARG A 319 76.64 -20.93 -8.64
N GLU A 320 76.83 -19.81 -7.94
CA GLU A 320 78.14 -19.42 -7.43
C GLU A 320 78.66 -20.38 -6.37
N LEU A 321 77.79 -20.88 -5.49
CA LEU A 321 78.14 -21.90 -4.50
C LEU A 321 78.69 -23.17 -5.19
N GLN A 322 78.00 -23.66 -6.22
CA GLN A 322 78.44 -24.82 -7.00
C GLN A 322 79.80 -24.57 -7.68
N ARG A 323 80.02 -23.36 -8.19
CA ARG A 323 81.31 -22.97 -8.79
C ARG A 323 82.44 -23.00 -7.76
N VAL A 324 82.22 -22.41 -6.59
CA VAL A 324 83.20 -22.37 -5.49
C VAL A 324 83.48 -23.78 -4.96
N GLU A 325 82.44 -24.59 -4.72
CA GLU A 325 82.59 -26.00 -4.33
C GLU A 325 83.43 -26.79 -5.34
N GLY A 326 83.21 -26.56 -6.64
CA GLY A 326 84.01 -27.18 -7.70
C GLY A 326 85.49 -26.80 -7.63
N VAL A 327 85.80 -25.53 -7.34
CA VAL A 327 87.19 -25.08 -7.14
C VAL A 327 87.80 -25.71 -5.89
N LEU A 328 87.10 -25.72 -4.77
CA LEU A 328 87.57 -26.34 -3.52
C LEU A 328 87.89 -27.82 -3.72
N ARG A 329 87.00 -28.59 -4.35
CA ARG A 329 87.25 -30.02 -4.64
C ARG A 329 88.49 -30.24 -5.51
N ARG A 330 88.77 -29.34 -6.46
CA ARG A 330 90.00 -29.40 -7.28
C ARG A 330 91.25 -29.09 -6.45
N MET A 331 91.19 -28.09 -5.57
CA MET A 331 92.30 -27.76 -4.68
C MET A 331 92.61 -28.93 -3.74
N GLU A 332 91.60 -29.50 -3.08
CA GLU A 332 91.77 -30.67 -2.22
C GLU A 332 92.30 -31.89 -2.98
N ALA A 333 91.86 -32.11 -4.23
CA ALA A 333 92.39 -33.20 -5.06
C ALA A 333 93.86 -32.98 -5.41
N GLY A 334 94.26 -31.74 -5.69
CA GLY A 334 95.65 -31.34 -5.91
C GLY A 334 96.52 -31.58 -4.67
N GLU A 335 96.07 -31.11 -3.51
CA GLU A 335 96.75 -31.31 -2.22
C GLU A 335 96.97 -32.80 -1.92
N ARG A 336 95.90 -33.61 -2.01
CA ARG A 336 95.99 -35.07 -1.79
C ARG A 336 96.92 -35.77 -2.78
N LEU A 337 96.96 -35.33 -4.04
CA LEU A 337 97.83 -35.92 -5.06
C LEU A 337 99.30 -35.62 -4.75
N VAL A 338 99.63 -34.37 -4.42
CA VAL A 338 100.99 -33.96 -4.04
C VAL A 338 101.45 -34.69 -2.78
N GLU A 339 100.57 -34.81 -1.77
CA GLU A 339 100.86 -35.56 -0.55
C GLU A 339 101.21 -37.02 -0.88
N LYS A 340 100.36 -37.72 -1.65
CA LYS A 340 100.61 -39.12 -2.05
C LYS A 340 101.87 -39.28 -2.89
N MET A 341 102.12 -38.34 -3.82
CA MET A 341 103.30 -38.36 -4.67
C MET A 341 104.58 -38.23 -3.83
N SER A 342 104.57 -37.42 -2.76
CA SER A 342 105.73 -37.28 -1.87
C SER A 342 106.01 -38.52 -1.01
N LEU A 343 105.00 -39.33 -0.70
CA LEU A 343 105.14 -40.52 0.14
C LEU A 343 105.51 -41.78 -0.65
N TYR A 344 105.00 -41.94 -1.88
CA TYR A 344 104.99 -43.24 -2.56
C TYR A 344 105.54 -43.24 -3.98
N ALA A 345 105.70 -42.09 -4.64
CA ALA A 345 106.12 -42.07 -6.05
C ALA A 345 107.62 -42.32 -6.22
N THR A 346 107.97 -43.01 -7.29
CA THR A 346 109.37 -43.18 -7.73
C THR A 346 109.91 -41.90 -8.37
N GLU A 347 111.23 -41.75 -8.44
CA GLU A 347 111.87 -40.59 -9.08
C GLU A 347 111.38 -40.38 -10.53
N GLN A 348 111.15 -41.47 -11.27
CA GLN A 348 110.63 -41.40 -12.65
C GLN A 348 109.18 -40.88 -12.68
N GLU A 349 108.27 -41.42 -11.86
CA GLU A 349 106.87 -40.99 -11.80
C GLU A 349 106.75 -39.52 -11.38
N VAL A 350 107.60 -39.06 -10.45
CA VAL A 350 107.68 -37.65 -10.07
C VAL A 350 108.10 -36.81 -11.26
N MET A 351 109.20 -37.14 -11.94
CA MET A 351 109.69 -36.35 -13.07
C MET A 351 108.70 -36.30 -14.24
N ASP A 352 107.99 -37.39 -14.51
CA ASP A 352 106.99 -37.46 -15.60
C ASP A 352 105.73 -36.64 -15.29
N MET A 353 105.26 -36.67 -14.05
CA MET A 353 104.00 -36.00 -13.65
C MET A 353 104.19 -34.56 -13.15
N GLN A 354 105.39 -34.20 -12.69
CA GLN A 354 105.67 -32.91 -12.03
C GLN A 354 105.32 -31.69 -12.90
N PRO A 355 105.65 -31.62 -14.20
CA PRO A 355 105.30 -30.45 -15.01
C PRO A 355 103.79 -30.21 -15.06
N PHE A 356 103.01 -31.27 -15.30
CA PHE A 356 101.56 -31.20 -15.36
C PHE A 356 100.91 -30.81 -14.02
N ILE A 357 101.38 -31.40 -12.92
CA ILE A 357 100.87 -31.09 -11.58
C ILE A 357 101.21 -29.65 -11.20
N LYS A 358 102.46 -29.22 -11.45
CA LYS A 358 102.89 -27.84 -11.19
C LYS A 358 102.01 -26.84 -11.94
N ASP A 359 101.83 -27.03 -13.24
CA ASP A 359 101.00 -26.15 -14.06
C ASP A 359 99.54 -26.10 -13.54
N SER A 360 98.99 -27.25 -13.15
CA SER A 360 97.63 -27.33 -12.58
C SER A 360 97.50 -26.61 -11.24
N LEU A 361 98.51 -26.69 -10.37
CA LEU A 361 98.51 -26.00 -9.07
C LEU A 361 98.73 -24.50 -9.24
N GLU A 362 99.62 -24.07 -10.13
CA GLU A 362 99.83 -22.66 -10.45
C GLU A 362 98.54 -22.02 -11.01
N GLN A 363 97.79 -22.73 -11.86
CA GLN A 363 96.46 -22.28 -12.32
C GLN A 363 95.48 -22.09 -11.16
N LEU A 364 95.47 -22.97 -10.17
CA LEU A 364 94.60 -22.85 -8.99
C LEU A 364 95.04 -21.69 -8.08
N GLN A 365 96.34 -21.44 -7.93
CA GLN A 365 96.89 -20.33 -7.14
C GLN A 365 96.55 -18.96 -7.72
N GLN A 366 96.35 -18.86 -9.04
CA GLN A 366 95.95 -17.62 -9.69
C GLN A 366 94.46 -17.30 -9.55
N LEU A 367 93.63 -18.27 -9.11
CA LEU A 367 92.21 -18.02 -8.88
C LEU A 367 92.00 -17.17 -7.63
N GLN A 368 91.11 -16.19 -7.72
CA GLN A 368 90.67 -15.41 -6.55
C GLN A 368 89.26 -15.83 -6.09
N PRO A 369 89.00 -15.86 -4.76
CA PRO A 369 87.65 -16.05 -4.25
C PRO A 369 86.72 -14.96 -4.78
N PRO A 370 85.45 -15.28 -5.10
CA PRO A 370 84.48 -14.24 -5.42
C PRO A 370 84.32 -13.29 -4.23
N ALA A 371 84.25 -11.98 -4.50
CA ALA A 371 84.02 -10.98 -3.47
C ALA A 371 82.63 -11.17 -2.86
N THR A 372 82.57 -11.51 -1.57
CA THR A 372 81.35 -11.83 -0.82
C THR A 372 80.39 -10.64 -0.61
N GLY A 373 80.73 -9.44 -1.08
CA GLY A 373 80.03 -8.19 -0.70
C GLY A 373 79.01 -7.63 -1.69
N ASP A 374 79.14 -7.86 -3.01
CA ASP A 374 78.41 -7.06 -4.02
C ASP A 374 77.50 -7.86 -4.96
N GLN A 375 77.56 -9.19 -4.98
CA GLN A 375 76.83 -10.00 -5.97
C GLN A 375 75.42 -10.43 -5.56
N ALA A 376 75.01 -10.14 -4.33
CA ALA A 376 73.63 -10.24 -3.91
C ALA A 376 73.15 -8.85 -3.50
N GLN A 377 73.26 -7.85 -4.39
CA GLN A 377 72.42 -6.67 -4.19
C GLN A 377 70.98 -7.19 -4.19
N PRO A 378 70.17 -6.88 -3.16
CA PRO A 378 68.74 -7.13 -3.25
C PRO A 378 68.30 -6.42 -4.53
N GLY A 379 67.85 -7.19 -5.52
CA GLY A 379 67.45 -6.63 -6.81
C GLY A 379 66.57 -5.41 -6.56
N ASP A 380 66.72 -4.40 -7.40
CA ASP A 380 66.21 -3.08 -7.09
C ASP A 380 64.67 -3.08 -6.98
N LEU A 381 64.18 -3.24 -5.75
CA LEU A 381 62.75 -3.14 -5.41
C LEU A 381 62.25 -1.69 -5.54
N ALA A 382 63.01 -0.78 -6.17
CA ALA A 382 62.55 0.57 -6.49
C ALA A 382 61.25 0.54 -7.30
N GLU A 383 61.10 -0.38 -8.25
CA GLU A 383 59.86 -0.50 -9.03
C GLU A 383 58.67 -0.86 -8.14
N CYS A 384 58.81 -1.87 -7.27
CA CYS A 384 57.77 -2.27 -6.32
C CYS A 384 57.44 -1.12 -5.35
N ARG A 385 58.46 -0.39 -4.86
CA ARG A 385 58.27 0.77 -3.98
C ARG A 385 57.57 1.93 -4.68
N ALA A 386 57.92 2.21 -5.94
CA ALA A 386 57.29 3.26 -6.72
C ALA A 386 55.81 2.95 -7.00
N ARG A 387 55.50 1.70 -7.37
CA ARG A 387 54.12 1.23 -7.58
C ARG A 387 53.30 1.28 -6.29
N LEU A 388 53.86 0.84 -5.16
CA LEU A 388 53.21 0.95 -3.85
C LEU A 388 52.92 2.41 -3.44
N GLN A 389 53.78 3.36 -3.81
CA GLN A 389 53.56 4.78 -3.53
C GLN A 389 52.50 5.43 -4.42
N ALA A 390 52.17 4.81 -5.56
CA ALA A 390 51.16 5.30 -6.50
C ALA A 390 49.73 4.83 -6.18
N LEU A 391 49.59 3.83 -5.30
CA LEU A 391 48.33 3.34 -4.73
C LEU A 391 47.88 4.21 -3.55
#